data_AF-A0A523LHC5-F1
#
_entry.id   AF-A0A523LHC5-F1
#
_cell.length_a   1.000
_cell.length_b   1.000
_cell.length_c   1.000
_cell.angle_alpha   90.00
_cell.angle_beta   90.00
_cell.angle_gamma   90.00
#
_symmetry.space_group_name_H-M   'P 1'
#
loop_
_entity.id
_entity.type
_entity.pdbx_description
1 polymer ?
#
loop_
_entity_poly.entity_id
_entity_poly.type
_entity_poly.pdbx_seq_one_letter_code
_entity_poly.pdbx_strand_id
1 'polypeptide(L)'
;MMRYSFLFALVVSAAACAEPAAWSIGDFIAAIESPQDIVEEDLDALTLTELMDEFNVPGVGVAVIRDFDLHSAKVYGVADIETAATVDTETPFQAASY
;
A
#
# COMPACT_ATOMS: atom_id res chain seq x y z
N MET A 1 12.12 38.18 -57.91
CA MET A 1 12.36 39.04 -56.72
C MET A 1 11.00 39.17 -56.05
N MET A 2 10.62 38.33 -55.09
CA MET A 2 10.96 38.42 -53.67
C MET A 2 10.68 37.04 -53.04
N ARG A 3 11.68 36.45 -52.39
CA ARG A 3 11.58 35.19 -51.64
C ARG A 3 11.08 35.52 -50.24
N TYR A 4 9.90 35.05 -49.85
CA TYR A 4 9.48 35.08 -48.45
C TYR A 4 9.25 33.65 -47.96
N SER A 5 10.36 33.11 -47.48
CA SER A 5 10.46 31.94 -46.63
C SER A 5 9.83 32.28 -45.28
N PHE A 6 8.66 31.73 -44.97
CA PHE A 6 8.13 31.70 -43.60
C PHE A 6 8.03 30.24 -43.17
N LEU A 7 9.15 29.73 -42.65
CA LEU A 7 9.18 28.52 -41.84
C LEU A 7 8.43 28.82 -40.55
N PHE A 8 7.17 28.39 -40.47
CA PHE A 8 6.41 28.38 -39.23
C PHE A 8 6.90 27.18 -38.41
N ALA A 9 7.96 27.37 -37.64
CA ALA A 9 8.43 26.37 -36.69
C ALA A 9 7.44 26.32 -35.51
N LEU A 10 6.48 25.39 -35.59
CA LEU A 10 5.61 25.02 -34.49
C LEU A 10 6.47 24.28 -33.44
N VAL A 11 7.03 25.03 -32.49
CA VAL A 11 7.61 24.45 -31.27
C VAL A 11 6.44 23.99 -30.40
N VAL A 12 6.05 22.72 -30.56
CA VAL A 12 5.22 22.03 -29.57
C VAL A 12 6.11 21.81 -28.36
N SER A 13 6.05 22.74 -27.41
CA SER A 13 6.64 22.55 -26.09
C SER A 13 5.84 21.46 -25.38
N ALA A 14 6.38 20.24 -25.38
CA ALA A 14 5.93 19.18 -24.49
C ALA A 14 6.37 19.57 -23.07
N ALA A 15 5.56 20.42 -22.41
CA ALA A 15 5.57 20.52 -20.97
C ALA A 15 5.05 19.17 -20.46
N ALA A 16 5.97 18.22 -20.26
CA ALA A 16 5.72 17.05 -19.45
C ALA A 16 5.37 17.56 -18.05
N CYS A 17 4.07 17.64 -17.78
CA CYS A 17 3.58 17.74 -16.42
C CYS A 17 4.07 16.46 -15.75
N ALA A 18 5.15 16.56 -14.97
CA ALA A 18 5.60 15.44 -14.15
C ALA A 18 4.48 15.20 -13.14
N GLU A 19 3.62 14.22 -13.43
CA GLU A 19 2.62 13.77 -12.47
C GLU A 19 3.37 13.37 -11.19
N PRO A 20 2.87 13.76 -10.00
CA PRO A 20 3.47 13.31 -8.76
C PRO A 20 3.56 11.79 -8.80
N ALA A 21 4.72 11.25 -8.44
CA ALA A 21 4.93 9.81 -8.46
C ALA A 21 3.83 9.14 -7.63
N ALA A 22 2.99 8.35 -8.30
CA ALA A 22 2.00 7.54 -7.61
C ALA A 22 2.73 6.63 -6.61
N TRP A 23 2.17 6.49 -5.41
CA TRP A 23 2.71 5.56 -4.43
C TRP A 23 2.80 4.16 -5.01
N SER A 24 3.93 3.51 -4.78
CA SER A 24 4.13 2.11 -5.13
C SER A 24 3.43 1.20 -4.12
N ILE A 25 3.25 -0.07 -4.49
CA ILE A 25 2.77 -1.11 -3.56
C ILE A 25 3.65 -1.16 -2.30
N GLY A 26 4.97 -1.01 -2.46
CA GLY A 26 5.92 -0.99 -1.34
C GLY A 26 5.68 0.17 -0.38
N ASP A 27 5.32 1.35 -0.90
CA ASP A 27 5.01 2.52 -0.08
C ASP A 27 3.73 2.29 0.75
N PHE A 28 2.70 1.66 0.16
CA PHE A 28 1.49 1.30 0.90
C PHE A 28 1.76 0.26 1.99
N ILE A 29 2.54 -0.77 1.69
CA ILE A 29 2.89 -1.80 2.68
C ILE A 29 3.68 -1.15 3.82
N ALA A 30 4.67 -0.32 3.50
CA ALA A 30 5.47 0.37 4.51
C ALA A 30 4.61 1.26 5.42
N ALA A 31 3.64 1.97 4.84
CA ALA A 31 2.71 2.81 5.61
C ALA A 31 1.78 2.00 6.52
N ILE A 32 1.40 0.78 6.14
CA ILE A 32 0.59 -0.13 6.97
C ILE A 32 1.42 -0.71 8.12
N GLU A 33 2.70 -0.99 7.88
CA GLU A 33 3.59 -1.61 8.87
C GLU A 33 4.21 -0.63 9.85
N SER A 34 4.29 0.65 9.48
CA SER A 34 4.93 1.69 10.30
C SER A 34 4.05 2.15 11.46
N PRO A 35 4.66 2.70 12.53
CA PRO A 35 3.96 3.55 13.48
C PRO A 35 3.20 4.67 12.75
N GLN A 36 2.08 5.08 13.30
CA GLN A 36 1.23 6.14 12.78
C GLN A 36 1.47 7.44 13.58
N ASP A 37 1.61 8.56 12.89
CA ASP A 37 1.83 9.88 13.52
C ASP A 37 0.51 10.55 13.98
N ILE A 38 -0.60 9.81 13.98
CA ILE A 38 -1.91 10.36 14.32
C ILE A 38 -2.03 10.42 15.84
N VAL A 39 -1.63 11.56 16.37
CA VAL A 39 -1.60 11.92 17.80
C VAL A 39 -2.91 11.58 18.49
N GLU A 40 -2.95 10.54 19.36
CA GLU A 40 -3.58 10.57 20.69
C GLU A 40 -3.35 9.32 21.58
N GLU A 41 -2.90 8.15 21.07
CA GLU A 41 -2.83 6.90 21.85
C GLU A 41 -1.47 6.19 21.81
N ASP A 42 -1.12 5.45 22.89
CA ASP A 42 0.15 4.71 23.01
C ASP A 42 0.34 3.63 21.91
N LEU A 43 -0.74 3.20 21.26
CA LEU A 43 -0.73 2.16 20.22
C LEU A 43 -0.20 2.67 18.88
N ASP A 44 -0.37 3.95 18.59
CA ASP A 44 0.02 4.55 17.30
C ASP A 44 1.55 4.54 17.15
N ALA A 45 2.29 4.47 18.25
CA ALA A 45 3.74 4.36 18.28
C ALA A 45 4.29 2.97 17.92
N LEU A 46 3.42 1.95 17.82
CA LEU A 46 3.81 0.57 17.58
C LEU A 46 3.78 0.25 16.08
N THR A 47 4.75 -0.55 15.62
CA THR A 47 4.66 -1.23 14.32
C THR A 47 3.53 -2.27 14.34
N LEU A 48 3.09 -2.71 13.15
CA LEU A 48 2.10 -3.80 13.04
C LEU A 48 2.55 -5.06 13.79
N THR A 49 3.85 -5.39 13.76
CA THR A 49 4.38 -6.57 14.45
C THR A 49 4.29 -6.41 15.96
N GLU A 50 4.70 -5.25 16.49
CA GLU A 50 4.62 -4.96 17.93
C GLU A 50 3.16 -4.94 18.42
N LEU A 51 2.24 -4.44 17.58
CA LEU A 51 0.81 -4.46 17.88
C LEU A 51 0.26 -5.89 17.95
N MET A 52 0.66 -6.75 17.01
CA MET A 52 0.29 -8.18 17.03
C MET A 52 0.80 -8.87 18.30
N ASP A 53 2.02 -8.57 18.71
CA ASP A 53 2.62 -9.13 19.92
C ASP A 53 1.89 -8.64 21.19
N GLU A 54 1.62 -7.35 21.33
CA GLU A 54 0.91 -6.75 22.48
C GLU A 54 -0.47 -7.39 22.69
N PHE A 55 -1.22 -7.58 21.60
CA PHE A 55 -2.57 -8.13 21.65
C PHE A 55 -2.62 -9.66 21.51
N ASN A 56 -1.47 -10.33 21.45
CA ASN A 56 -1.38 -11.79 21.25
C ASN A 56 -2.19 -12.26 20.02
N VAL A 57 -2.13 -11.50 18.93
CA VAL A 57 -2.79 -11.81 17.65
C VAL A 57 -1.88 -12.78 16.87
N PRO A 58 -2.28 -14.06 16.70
CA PRO A 58 -1.40 -15.07 16.12
C PRO A 58 -1.15 -14.86 14.63
N GLY A 59 -2.11 -14.30 13.90
CA GLY A 59 -1.96 -13.99 12.49
C GLY A 59 -3.04 -13.06 11.97
N VAL A 60 -2.68 -12.29 10.95
CA VAL A 60 -3.58 -11.33 10.29
C VAL A 60 -3.32 -11.31 8.78
N GLY A 61 -4.39 -11.16 8.01
CA GLY A 61 -4.33 -10.90 6.57
C GLY A 61 -4.86 -9.51 6.26
N VAL A 62 -4.12 -8.76 5.44
CA VAL A 62 -4.47 -7.40 5.03
C VAL A 62 -4.52 -7.34 3.50
N ALA A 63 -5.68 -6.98 2.97
CA ALA A 63 -5.89 -6.73 1.54
C ALA A 63 -6.22 -5.26 1.31
N VAL A 64 -5.47 -4.61 0.43
CA VAL A 64 -5.68 -3.23 0.00
C VAL A 64 -6.38 -3.25 -1.34
N ILE A 65 -7.60 -2.72 -1.40
CA ILE A 65 -8.36 -2.51 -2.63
C ILE A 65 -8.27 -1.03 -3.01
N ARG A 66 -7.85 -0.75 -4.23
CA ARG A 66 -7.74 0.62 -4.79
C ARG A 66 -8.28 0.59 -6.21
N ASP A 67 -9.09 1.59 -6.55
CA ASP A 67 -9.69 1.72 -7.89
C ASP A 67 -10.46 0.46 -8.34
N PHE A 68 -11.16 -0.18 -7.39
CA PHE A 68 -11.89 -1.45 -7.56
C PHE A 68 -11.03 -2.68 -7.87
N ASP A 69 -9.70 -2.56 -7.82
CA ASP A 69 -8.76 -3.66 -8.02
C ASP A 69 -8.02 -4.02 -6.73
N LEU A 70 -7.66 -5.31 -6.61
CA LEU A 70 -6.76 -5.78 -5.56
C LEU A 70 -5.37 -5.19 -5.81
N HIS A 71 -4.98 -4.23 -4.97
CA HIS A 71 -3.69 -3.56 -5.08
C HIS A 71 -2.58 -4.38 -4.43
N SER A 72 -2.85 -4.95 -3.26
CA SER A 72 -1.93 -5.84 -2.55
C SER A 72 -2.66 -6.70 -1.53
N ALA A 73 -2.18 -7.92 -1.31
CA ALA A 73 -2.54 -8.76 -0.17
C ALA A 73 -1.25 -9.19 0.53
N LYS A 74 -1.20 -9.02 1.85
CA LYS A 74 -0.08 -9.46 2.69
C LYS A 74 -0.61 -10.09 3.96
N VAL A 75 0.11 -11.08 4.46
CA VAL A 75 -0.26 -11.84 5.64
C VAL A 75 0.91 -11.91 6.61
N TYR A 76 0.59 -12.03 7.90
CA TYR A 76 1.56 -11.99 8.99
C TYR A 76 1.21 -13.06 10.01
N GLY A 77 2.22 -13.73 10.57
CA GLY A 77 2.06 -14.70 11.66
C GLY A 77 1.71 -16.12 11.20
N VAL A 78 0.86 -16.79 11.98
CA VAL A 78 0.44 -18.18 11.78
C VAL A 78 -1.08 -18.29 11.73
N ALA A 79 -1.58 -19.23 10.94
CA ALA A 79 -3.00 -19.58 10.85
C ALA A 79 -3.43 -20.46 12.04
N ASP A 80 -2.51 -21.24 12.59
CA ASP A 80 -2.78 -22.22 13.64
C ASP A 80 -1.59 -22.31 14.61
N ILE A 81 -1.86 -22.10 15.90
CA ILE A 81 -0.83 -22.05 16.94
C ILE A 81 -0.30 -23.45 17.29
N GLU A 82 -1.17 -24.47 17.26
CA GLU A 82 -0.80 -25.84 17.67
C GLU A 82 0.14 -26.49 16.66
N THR A 83 -0.13 -26.27 15.37
CA THR A 83 0.62 -26.82 14.24
C THR A 83 1.71 -25.89 13.73
N ALA A 84 1.72 -24.63 14.18
CA ALA A 84 2.56 -23.54 13.66
C ALA A 84 2.41 -23.35 12.14
N ALA A 85 1.25 -23.69 11.57
CA ALA A 85 0.98 -23.50 10.16
C ALA A 85 1.01 -22.01 9.81
N THR A 86 1.87 -21.62 8.87
CA THR A 86 1.98 -20.24 8.41
C THR A 86 0.69 -19.80 7.74
N VAL A 87 0.27 -18.55 7.97
CA VAL A 87 -0.82 -17.95 7.22
C VAL A 87 -0.37 -17.66 5.78
N ASP A 88 -1.26 -17.87 4.82
CA ASP A 88 -1.10 -17.44 3.43
C ASP A 88 -2.31 -16.60 2.97
N THR A 89 -2.24 -16.01 1.78
CA THR A 89 -3.32 -15.13 1.26
C THR A 89 -4.63 -15.87 0.96
N GLU A 90 -4.61 -17.21 0.93
CA GLU A 90 -5.77 -18.06 0.69
C GLU A 90 -6.34 -18.65 1.99
N THR A 91 -5.73 -18.33 3.14
CA THR A 91 -6.13 -18.86 4.44
C THR A 91 -7.50 -18.31 4.81
N PRO A 92 -8.51 -19.18 5.06
CA PRO A 92 -9.84 -18.73 5.40
C PRO A 92 -9.91 -18.24 6.84
N PHE A 93 -10.43 -17.02 7.03
CA PHE A 93 -10.72 -16.46 8.35
C PHE A 93 -12.23 -16.52 8.64
N GLN A 94 -12.60 -16.70 9.91
CA GLN A 94 -13.98 -16.54 10.34
C GLN A 94 -14.30 -15.03 10.40
N ALA A 95 -15.23 -14.56 9.57
CA ALA A 95 -15.60 -13.16 9.49
C ALA A 95 -16.46 -12.67 10.70
N ALA A 96 -16.80 -13.56 11.63
CA ALA A 96 -17.71 -13.32 12.75
C ALA A 96 -18.98 -12.54 12.31
N SER A 97 -19.19 -11.33 12.83
CA SER A 97 -20.29 -10.46 12.43
C SER A 97 -19.78 -9.45 11.40
N TYR A 98 -20.23 -9.57 10.16
CA TYR A 98 -19.94 -8.67 9.04
C TYR A 98 -21.17 -7.85 8.67
#